data_AF-A0A1Y3E934-F1
#
_entry.id   AF-A0A1Y3E934-F1
#
_cell.length_a   1.000
_cell.length_b   1.000
_cell.length_c   1.000
_cell.angle_alpha   90.00
_cell.angle_beta   90.00
_cell.angle_gamma   90.00
#
_symmetry.space_group_name_H-M   'P 1'
#
loop_
_entity.id
_entity.type
_entity.pdbx_description
1 polymer ?
#
loop_
_entity_poly.entity_id
_entity_poly.type
_entity_poly.pdbx_seq_one_letter_code
_entity_poly.pdbx_strand_id
1 'polypeptide(L)'
;MLTVLYNIFDVFSVDDEVEIDLLKAVKAPLDPNIYHAKGKQGLPGFGFHQGANVVAPYRFYMPRRFFRDFAILITVRPDDDRGGYLFAVVNPFDTVVELGVLLEPLNDRNANLSLVYSDSRRDADPGRAIASFQIPPINGKWTELAFKIEGNEVTLYYNCQRYETQTLQRRQKQLNFDDASKLYIAQAGPIINKPFV
;
A
#
# COMPACT_ATOMS: atom_id res chain seq x y z
N MET A 1 -11.82 4.85 -11.34
CA MET A 1 -11.27 3.53 -11.70
C MET A 1 -9.81 3.56 -11.39
N LEU A 2 -9.36 2.49 -10.77
CA LEU A 2 -8.00 2.33 -10.31
C LEU A 2 -7.37 1.18 -11.07
N THR A 3 -6.29 1.40 -11.81
CA THR A 3 -5.46 0.28 -12.28
C THR A 3 -4.16 0.23 -11.50
N VAL A 4 -3.85 -0.90 -10.85
CA VAL A 4 -2.67 -0.99 -9.99
C VAL A 4 -1.84 -2.23 -10.21
N LEU A 5 -0.52 -2.05 -10.09
CA LEU A 5 0.47 -3.08 -9.80
C LEU A 5 1.06 -2.78 -8.41
N TYR A 6 1.10 -3.79 -7.54
CA TYR A 6 1.63 -3.69 -6.17
C TYR A 6 2.68 -4.77 -5.94
N ASN A 7 3.94 -4.37 -5.78
CA ASN A 7 5.02 -5.28 -5.41
C ASN A 7 5.71 -4.76 -4.14
N ILE A 8 6.10 -5.66 -3.24
CA ILE A 8 6.95 -5.36 -2.08
C ILE A 8 8.23 -6.19 -2.22
N PHE A 9 9.39 -5.56 -2.02
CA PHE A 9 10.71 -6.21 -2.09
C PHE A 9 11.44 -6.09 -0.75
N ASP A 10 12.12 -7.15 -0.32
CA ASP A 10 13.14 -7.07 0.74
C ASP A 10 14.46 -6.53 0.16
N VAL A 11 14.97 -5.42 0.72
CA VAL A 11 16.08 -4.64 0.14
C VAL A 11 17.46 -5.13 0.61
N PHE A 12 17.54 -6.06 1.57
CA PHE A 12 18.81 -6.42 2.23
C PHE A 12 19.23 -7.89 2.13
N SER A 13 18.51 -8.72 1.39
CA SER A 13 18.90 -10.13 1.23
C SER A 13 19.99 -10.26 0.15
N VAL A 14 21.22 -10.48 0.60
CA VAL A 14 22.41 -10.67 -0.28
C VAL A 14 22.41 -12.05 -0.95
N ASP A 15 21.46 -12.95 -0.63
CA ASP A 15 21.35 -14.29 -1.25
C ASP A 15 19.93 -14.71 -1.72
N ASP A 16 18.85 -14.00 -1.35
CA ASP A 16 17.47 -14.32 -1.77
C ASP A 16 16.55 -13.09 -1.66
N GLU A 17 16.42 -12.27 -2.71
CA GLU A 17 15.49 -11.14 -2.73
C GLU A 17 14.04 -11.65 -2.61
N VAL A 18 13.37 -11.39 -1.47
CA VAL A 18 11.99 -11.83 -1.26
C VAL A 18 11.04 -10.81 -1.88
N GLU A 19 10.44 -11.18 -3.01
CA GLU A 19 9.40 -10.41 -3.68
C GLU A 19 8.00 -10.90 -3.28
N ILE A 20 7.16 -9.97 -2.85
CA ILE A 20 5.75 -10.19 -2.53
C ILE A 20 4.89 -9.38 -3.51
N ASP A 21 4.23 -10.10 -4.41
CA ASP A 21 3.23 -9.55 -5.34
C ASP A 21 1.84 -9.59 -4.67
N LEU A 22 1.29 -8.41 -4.35
CA LEU A 22 0.00 -8.28 -3.68
C LEU A 22 -1.18 -8.49 -4.61
N LEU A 23 -1.00 -8.38 -5.93
CA LEU A 23 -2.08 -8.64 -6.88
C LEU A 23 -2.45 -10.12 -6.94
N LYS A 24 -1.59 -11.02 -6.45
CA LYS A 24 -1.94 -12.44 -6.25
C LYS A 24 -3.13 -12.62 -5.29
N ALA A 25 -3.49 -11.59 -4.50
CA ALA A 25 -4.69 -11.58 -3.69
C ALA A 25 -5.98 -11.44 -4.53
N VAL A 26 -5.90 -10.90 -5.75
CA VAL A 26 -7.02 -10.82 -6.69
C VAL A 26 -7.17 -12.17 -7.38
N LYS A 27 -8.13 -12.97 -6.91
CA LYS A 27 -8.37 -14.35 -7.39
C LYS A 27 -9.67 -14.46 -8.15
N ALA A 28 -9.73 -15.41 -9.08
CA ALA A 28 -10.96 -15.78 -9.78
C ALA A 28 -11.87 -16.67 -8.91
N PRO A 29 -13.21 -16.59 -9.05
CA PRO A 29 -13.94 -15.63 -9.89
C PRO A 29 -13.79 -14.20 -9.34
N LEU A 30 -13.63 -13.22 -10.24
CA LEU A 30 -13.46 -11.83 -9.84
C LEU A 30 -14.73 -11.30 -9.20
N ASP A 31 -14.58 -10.42 -8.21
CA ASP A 31 -15.67 -9.57 -7.72
C ASP A 31 -16.27 -8.77 -8.92
N PRO A 32 -17.60 -8.57 -8.99
CA PRO A 32 -18.24 -7.85 -10.09
C PRO A 32 -17.72 -6.42 -10.32
N ASN A 33 -17.15 -5.79 -9.30
CA ASN A 33 -16.57 -4.45 -9.36
C ASN A 33 -15.07 -4.48 -9.72
N ILE A 34 -14.52 -5.63 -10.09
CA ILE A 34 -13.13 -5.81 -10.52
C ILE A 34 -13.11 -6.32 -11.96
N TYR A 35 -12.25 -5.73 -12.78
CA TYR A 35 -12.08 -6.13 -14.17
C TYR A 35 -10.61 -6.14 -14.58
N HIS A 36 -10.29 -6.90 -15.63
CA HIS A 36 -8.96 -6.86 -16.22
C HIS A 36 -8.76 -5.55 -16.97
N ALA A 37 -7.67 -4.85 -16.66
CA ALA A 37 -7.33 -3.58 -17.27
C ALA A 37 -5.94 -3.66 -17.92
N LYS A 38 -5.68 -2.74 -18.86
CA LYS A 38 -4.34 -2.52 -19.40
C LYS A 38 -3.61 -1.50 -18.52
N GLY A 39 -2.54 -1.97 -17.90
CA GLY A 39 -1.56 -1.22 -17.15
C GLY A 39 -0.73 -0.24 -18.00
N LYS A 40 0.22 0.43 -17.35
CA LYS A 40 1.24 1.23 -18.02
C LYS A 40 1.96 0.39 -19.08
N GLN A 41 2.20 0.97 -20.26
CA GLN A 41 2.81 0.28 -21.43
C GLN A 41 2.06 -0.97 -21.90
N GLY A 42 0.78 -1.14 -21.54
CA GLY A 42 -0.03 -2.28 -21.97
C GLY A 42 0.18 -3.55 -21.15
N LEU A 43 0.92 -3.48 -20.04
CA LEU A 43 1.08 -4.60 -19.10
C LEU A 43 -0.29 -5.01 -18.50
N PRO A 44 -0.48 -6.26 -18.08
CA PRO A 44 -1.70 -6.65 -17.38
C PRO A 44 -1.88 -5.87 -16.07
N GLY A 45 -3.11 -5.52 -15.73
CA GLY A 45 -3.46 -4.92 -14.46
C GLY A 45 -4.92 -5.20 -14.09
N PHE A 46 -5.32 -4.74 -12.92
CA PHE A 46 -6.70 -4.85 -12.45
C PHE A 46 -7.30 -3.48 -12.25
N GLY A 47 -8.48 -3.29 -12.82
CA GLY A 47 -9.36 -2.16 -12.60
C GLY A 47 -10.27 -2.41 -11.40
N PHE A 48 -10.36 -1.43 -10.49
CA PHE A 48 -11.28 -1.48 -9.35
C PHE A 48 -12.34 -0.37 -9.50
N HIS A 49 -13.62 -0.75 -9.36
CA HIS A 49 -14.76 0.17 -9.24
C HIS A 49 -15.13 0.35 -7.77
N GLN A 50 -15.97 1.35 -7.48
CA GLN A 50 -16.53 1.55 -6.15
C GLN A 50 -17.26 0.29 -5.68
N GLY A 51 -16.95 -0.18 -4.48
CA GLY A 51 -17.49 -1.42 -3.92
C GLY A 51 -16.70 -2.67 -4.26
N ALA A 52 -15.57 -2.56 -4.99
CA ALA A 52 -14.63 -3.66 -5.16
C ALA A 52 -14.13 -4.16 -3.80
N ASN A 53 -14.25 -5.46 -3.59
CA ASN A 53 -13.89 -6.09 -2.33
C ASN A 53 -12.86 -7.20 -2.55
N VAL A 54 -11.58 -6.86 -2.39
CA VAL A 54 -10.49 -7.84 -2.30
C VAL A 54 -10.01 -7.94 -0.87
N VAL A 55 -10.20 -9.11 -0.28
CA VAL A 55 -9.72 -9.43 1.06
C VAL A 55 -9.17 -10.85 1.09
N ALA A 56 -8.04 -11.05 1.76
CA ALA A 56 -7.47 -12.36 1.99
C ALA A 56 -6.69 -12.40 3.31
N PRO A 57 -6.51 -13.58 3.93
CA PRO A 57 -5.58 -13.72 5.04
C PRO A 57 -4.17 -13.29 4.62
N TYR A 58 -3.55 -12.35 5.34
CA TYR A 58 -2.25 -11.80 4.96
C TYR A 58 -1.15 -12.88 4.89
N ARG A 59 -1.25 -13.93 5.72
CA ARG A 59 -0.28 -15.03 5.83
C ARG A 59 -0.04 -15.80 4.53
N PHE A 60 -0.94 -15.70 3.56
CA PHE A 60 -0.73 -16.32 2.25
C PHE A 60 0.23 -15.53 1.34
N TYR A 61 0.49 -14.26 1.67
CA TYR A 61 1.28 -13.36 0.83
C TYR A 61 2.49 -12.78 1.58
N MET A 62 2.38 -12.61 2.90
CA MET A 62 3.40 -11.95 3.71
C MET A 62 3.82 -12.80 4.90
N PRO A 63 5.09 -12.67 5.36
CA PRO A 63 5.54 -13.31 6.58
C PRO A 63 4.90 -12.66 7.81
N ARG A 64 4.73 -13.45 8.87
CA ARG A 64 4.22 -12.96 10.16
C ARG A 64 5.13 -11.89 10.78
N ARG A 65 6.44 -12.14 10.79
CA ARG A 65 7.46 -11.14 11.11
C ARG A 65 7.84 -10.44 9.82
N PHE A 66 7.33 -9.24 9.64
CA PHE A 66 7.55 -8.45 8.44
C PHE A 66 8.94 -7.81 8.45
N PHE A 67 9.41 -7.44 7.26
CA PHE A 67 10.73 -6.87 7.06
C PHE A 67 10.89 -5.54 7.81
N ARG A 68 12.10 -5.29 8.32
CA ARG A 68 12.46 -4.01 8.96
C ARG A 68 12.70 -2.95 7.91
N ASP A 69 13.47 -3.35 6.89
CA ASP A 69 13.91 -2.56 5.76
C ASP A 69 13.37 -3.26 4.51
N PHE A 70 12.68 -2.51 3.65
CA PHE A 70 11.96 -3.05 2.51
C PHE A 70 11.63 -1.92 1.54
N ALA A 71 11.19 -2.28 0.35
CA ALA A 71 10.63 -1.35 -0.61
C ALA A 71 9.21 -1.75 -0.98
N ILE A 72 8.34 -0.76 -1.19
CA ILE A 72 7.00 -0.93 -1.77
C ILE A 72 7.03 -0.22 -3.12
N LEU A 73 6.70 -0.93 -4.19
CA LEU A 73 6.56 -0.40 -5.54
C LEU A 73 5.10 -0.45 -5.94
N ILE A 74 4.63 0.66 -6.49
CA ILE A 74 3.23 0.86 -6.86
C ILE A 74 3.19 1.53 -8.22
N THR A 75 2.47 0.94 -9.17
CA THR A 75 2.13 1.62 -10.44
C THR A 75 0.65 1.84 -10.47
N VAL A 76 0.20 3.09 -10.41
CA VAL A 76 -1.20 3.44 -10.17
C VAL A 76 -1.70 4.49 -11.17
N ARG A 77 -2.99 4.42 -11.51
CA ARG A 77 -3.72 5.47 -12.23
C ARG A 77 -5.10 5.64 -11.59
N PRO A 78 -5.28 6.61 -10.68
CA PRO A 78 -6.58 6.99 -10.16
C PRO A 78 -7.39 7.73 -11.22
N ASP A 79 -8.70 7.54 -11.29
CA ASP A 79 -9.55 8.38 -12.15
C ASP A 79 -10.10 9.61 -11.43
N ASP A 80 -10.30 9.51 -10.12
CA ASP A 80 -10.79 10.60 -9.29
C ASP A 80 -9.83 10.96 -8.16
N ASP A 81 -10.14 12.05 -7.47
CA ASP A 81 -9.33 12.63 -6.40
C ASP A 81 -9.76 12.14 -5.01
N ARG A 82 -10.75 11.25 -4.87
CA ARG A 82 -11.23 10.81 -3.56
C ARG A 82 -10.14 10.10 -2.77
N GLY A 83 -9.22 9.44 -3.47
CA GLY A 83 -8.14 8.67 -2.85
C GLY A 83 -8.68 7.44 -2.11
N GLY A 84 -7.87 6.93 -1.18
CA GLY A 84 -8.15 5.75 -0.39
C GLY A 84 -6.88 4.94 -0.10
N TYR A 85 -7.07 3.81 0.56
CA TYR A 85 -5.96 2.85 0.70
C TYR A 85 -5.72 2.13 -0.61
N LEU A 86 -4.49 2.19 -1.08
CA LEU A 86 -4.02 1.43 -2.21
C LEU A 86 -3.96 -0.07 -1.83
N PHE A 87 -3.40 -0.35 -0.66
CA PHE A 87 -3.56 -1.63 0.04
C PHE A 87 -3.44 -1.38 1.55
N ALA A 88 -3.97 -2.31 2.34
CA ALA A 88 -3.84 -2.29 3.78
C ALA A 88 -3.81 -3.72 4.35
N VAL A 89 -2.87 -4.00 5.23
CA VAL A 89 -2.95 -5.09 6.20
C VAL A 89 -3.60 -4.53 7.45
N VAL A 90 -4.75 -5.08 7.81
CA VAL A 90 -5.57 -4.60 8.93
C VAL A 90 -5.64 -5.70 9.99
N ASN A 91 -5.67 -5.28 11.25
CA ASN A 91 -5.79 -6.19 12.38
C ASN A 91 -7.09 -7.04 12.30
N PRO A 92 -7.23 -8.11 13.11
CA PRO A 92 -8.37 -9.03 13.01
C PRO A 92 -9.74 -8.37 13.15
N PHE A 93 -9.80 -7.26 13.91
CA PHE A 93 -11.02 -6.51 14.19
C PHE A 93 -11.34 -5.43 13.16
N ASP A 94 -10.55 -5.29 12.09
CA ASP A 94 -10.68 -4.24 11.08
C ASP A 94 -10.58 -2.80 11.62
N THR A 95 -9.94 -2.58 12.76
CA THR A 95 -9.89 -1.28 13.45
C THR A 95 -8.57 -0.54 13.30
N VAL A 96 -7.48 -1.24 12.96
CA VAL A 96 -6.14 -0.66 12.86
C VAL A 96 -5.44 -1.14 11.59
N VAL A 97 -4.97 -0.21 10.77
CA VAL A 97 -4.05 -0.52 9.66
C VAL A 97 -2.65 -0.74 10.24
N GLU A 98 -2.12 -1.94 10.09
CA GLU A 98 -0.79 -2.32 10.58
C GLU A 98 0.29 -2.01 9.53
N LEU A 99 -0.02 -2.21 8.25
CA LEU A 99 0.82 -1.83 7.11
C LEU A 99 -0.08 -1.35 5.98
N GLY A 100 0.23 -0.23 5.33
CA GLY A 100 -0.56 0.18 4.18
C GLY A 100 -0.04 1.45 3.52
N VAL A 101 -0.55 1.71 2.32
CA VAL A 101 -0.29 2.96 1.61
C VAL A 101 -1.61 3.67 1.35
N LEU A 102 -1.71 4.88 1.85
CA LEU A 102 -2.88 5.74 1.78
C LEU A 102 -2.57 6.92 0.85
N LEU A 103 -3.38 7.10 -0.18
CA LEU A 103 -3.33 8.27 -1.04
C LEU A 103 -4.60 9.08 -0.79
N GLU A 104 -4.46 10.36 -0.45
CA GLU A 104 -5.60 11.23 -0.17
C GLU A 104 -5.48 12.55 -0.94
N PRO A 105 -6.59 13.17 -1.35
CA PRO A 105 -6.56 14.53 -1.84
C PRO A 105 -6.11 15.45 -0.71
N LEU A 106 -5.21 16.39 -1.03
CA LEU A 106 -4.90 17.48 -0.12
C LEU A 106 -5.59 18.77 -0.56
N ASN A 107 -5.57 19.05 -1.86
CA ASN A 107 -6.28 20.14 -2.54
C ASN A 107 -6.29 19.86 -4.05
N ASP A 108 -6.89 20.74 -4.85
CA ASP A 108 -6.98 20.61 -6.31
C ASP A 108 -5.63 20.46 -7.05
N ARG A 109 -4.50 20.70 -6.36
CA ARG A 109 -3.16 20.68 -6.94
C ARG A 109 -2.28 19.57 -6.39
N ASN A 110 -2.58 19.00 -5.24
CA ASN A 110 -1.68 18.07 -4.55
C ASN A 110 -2.46 16.90 -3.93
N ALA A 111 -1.80 15.74 -3.89
CA ALA A 111 -2.24 14.60 -3.11
C ALA A 111 -1.23 14.32 -1.99
N ASN A 112 -1.72 13.76 -0.89
CA ASN A 112 -0.88 13.29 0.21
C ASN A 112 -0.73 11.77 0.11
N LEU A 113 0.51 11.30 -0.04
CA LEU A 113 0.84 9.88 -0.08
C LEU A 113 1.49 9.49 1.25
N SER A 114 0.82 8.62 2.00
CA SER A 114 1.20 8.26 3.36
C SER A 114 1.48 6.77 3.49
N LEU A 115 2.57 6.44 4.18
CA LEU A 115 2.94 5.07 4.54
C LEU A 115 2.54 4.82 5.99
N VAL A 116 1.72 3.79 6.22
CA VAL A 116 1.38 3.28 7.55
C VAL A 116 2.24 2.05 7.82
N TYR A 117 2.88 2.03 8.99
CA TYR A 117 3.66 0.89 9.49
C TYR A 117 3.61 0.92 11.02
N SER A 118 2.73 0.14 11.62
CA SER A 118 2.45 0.20 13.05
C SER A 118 2.13 -1.16 13.64
N ASP A 119 2.69 -1.44 14.82
CA ASP A 119 2.36 -2.60 15.64
C ASP A 119 1.14 -2.26 16.52
N SER A 120 -0.02 -2.79 16.13
CA SER A 120 -1.32 -2.55 16.77
C SER A 120 -1.35 -2.86 18.28
N ARG A 121 -0.39 -3.64 18.79
CA ARG A 121 -0.32 -4.06 20.20
C ARG A 121 0.71 -3.26 21.01
N ARG A 122 1.63 -2.55 20.36
CA ARG A 122 2.81 -1.95 21.01
C ARG A 122 2.93 -0.45 20.82
N ASP A 123 2.38 0.09 19.74
CA ASP A 123 2.47 1.51 19.45
C ASP A 123 1.43 2.30 20.24
N ALA A 124 1.79 3.52 20.65
CA ALA A 124 0.92 4.39 21.43
C ALA A 124 -0.25 4.97 20.61
N ASP A 125 -0.05 5.14 19.30
CA ASP A 125 -1.04 5.69 18.35
C ASP A 125 -1.09 4.80 17.11
N PRO A 126 -1.68 3.60 17.22
CA PRO A 126 -1.60 2.58 16.18
C PRO A 126 -2.43 2.97 14.94
N GLY A 127 -1.92 2.63 13.76
CA GLY A 127 -2.56 2.96 12.48
C GLY A 127 -2.22 4.34 11.93
N ARG A 128 -1.39 5.12 12.63
CA ARG A 128 -0.88 6.38 12.13
C ARG A 128 0.17 6.19 11.03
N ALA A 129 0.17 7.10 10.06
CA ALA A 129 1.23 7.16 9.05
C ALA A 129 2.58 7.48 9.69
N ILE A 130 3.60 6.71 9.30
CA ILE A 130 4.99 6.94 9.73
C ILE A 130 5.71 7.97 8.84
N ALA A 131 5.26 8.13 7.60
CA ALA A 131 5.76 9.13 6.66
C ALA A 131 4.63 9.59 5.73
N SER A 132 4.63 10.87 5.37
CA SER A 132 3.63 11.47 4.49
C SER A 132 4.31 12.47 3.55
N PHE A 133 4.05 12.32 2.26
CA PHE A 133 4.66 13.12 1.20
C PHE A 133 3.58 13.83 0.39
N GLN A 134 3.76 15.12 0.17
CA GLN A 134 2.90 15.88 -0.74
C GLN A 134 3.42 15.68 -2.17
N ILE A 135 2.61 15.05 -3.01
CA ILE A 135 2.95 14.80 -4.41
C ILE A 135 2.03 15.60 -5.34
N PRO A 136 2.46 15.86 -6.60
CA PRO A 136 1.59 16.43 -7.62
C PRO A 136 0.32 15.58 -7.84
N PRO A 137 -0.71 16.13 -8.50
CA PRO A 137 -1.95 15.40 -8.72
C PRO A 137 -1.72 14.34 -9.81
N ILE A 138 -2.15 13.11 -9.52
CA ILE A 138 -1.88 11.93 -10.37
C ILE A 138 -3.11 11.43 -11.14
N ASN A 139 -4.26 12.09 -10.98
CA ASN A 139 -5.53 11.70 -11.58
C ASN A 139 -5.43 11.61 -13.11
N GLY A 140 -6.01 10.54 -13.65
CA GLY A 140 -6.03 10.24 -15.07
C GLY A 140 -4.67 9.84 -15.66
N LYS A 141 -3.59 9.81 -14.87
CA LYS A 141 -2.22 9.56 -15.32
C LYS A 141 -1.60 8.36 -14.63
N TRP A 142 -0.90 7.56 -15.42
CA TRP A 142 -0.05 6.50 -14.88
C TRP A 142 1.11 7.08 -14.10
N THR A 143 1.26 6.66 -12.85
CA THR A 143 2.31 7.11 -11.95
C THR A 143 2.97 5.90 -11.28
N GLU A 144 4.30 5.89 -11.28
CA GLU A 144 5.10 4.92 -10.51
C GLU A 144 5.54 5.58 -9.21
N LEU A 145 5.22 4.94 -8.09
CA LEU A 145 5.57 5.37 -6.74
C LEU A 145 6.38 4.25 -6.10
N ALA A 146 7.43 4.60 -5.37
CA ALA A 146 8.10 3.63 -4.52
C ALA A 146 8.49 4.21 -3.17
N PHE A 147 8.23 3.48 -2.10
CA PHE A 147 8.80 3.76 -0.79
C PHE A 147 10.01 2.85 -0.60
N LYS A 148 11.18 3.40 -0.30
CA LYS A 148 12.33 2.64 0.22
C LYS A 148 12.46 2.96 1.70
N ILE A 149 12.36 1.93 2.54
CA ILE A 149 12.53 2.02 3.99
C ILE A 149 13.87 1.40 4.33
N GLU A 150 14.76 2.19 4.92
CA GLU A 150 16.12 1.78 5.26
C GLU A 150 16.48 2.35 6.62
N GLY A 151 16.54 1.48 7.63
CA GLY A 151 16.73 1.86 9.03
C GLY A 151 15.61 2.78 9.54
N ASN A 152 15.96 4.06 9.71
CA ASN A 152 15.06 5.12 10.15
C ASN A 152 14.75 6.11 9.04
N GLU A 153 15.03 5.80 7.78
CA GLU A 153 14.72 6.69 6.67
C GLU A 153 13.64 6.07 5.78
N VAL A 154 12.73 6.92 5.32
CA VAL A 154 11.77 6.60 4.26
C VAL A 154 12.05 7.52 3.10
N THR A 155 12.46 6.94 1.97
CA THR A 155 12.67 7.68 0.73
C THR A 155 11.54 7.37 -0.23
N LEU A 156 10.85 8.42 -0.70
CA LEU A 156 9.88 8.32 -1.78
C LEU A 156 10.60 8.48 -3.12
N TYR A 157 10.25 7.61 -4.07
CA TYR A 157 10.55 7.74 -5.48
C TYR A 157 9.24 8.00 -6.23
N TYR A 158 9.27 8.97 -7.14
CA TYR A 158 8.15 9.35 -7.99
C TYR A 158 8.60 9.27 -9.45
N ASN A 159 7.94 8.45 -10.27
CA ASN A 159 8.30 8.13 -11.65
C ASN A 159 9.79 7.78 -11.80
N CYS A 160 10.26 6.84 -10.98
CA CYS A 160 11.64 6.34 -10.94
C CYS A 160 12.71 7.37 -10.56
N GLN A 161 12.33 8.55 -10.04
CA GLN A 161 13.24 9.56 -9.55
C GLN A 161 13.08 9.72 -8.04
N ARG A 162 14.20 9.85 -7.31
CA ARG A 162 14.18 10.14 -5.87
C ARG A 162 13.51 11.50 -5.65
N TYR A 163 12.43 11.50 -4.88
CA TYR A 163 11.59 12.67 -4.65
C TYR A 163 11.98 13.37 -3.34
N GLU A 164 11.85 12.67 -2.22
CA GLU A 164 12.11 13.21 -0.88
C GLU A 164 12.48 12.07 0.09
N THR A 165 13.25 12.39 1.13
CA THR A 165 13.57 11.48 2.23
C THR A 165 13.14 12.09 3.55
N GLN A 166 12.42 11.33 4.38
CA GLN A 166 12.03 11.69 5.73
C GLN A 166 12.67 10.74 6.74
N THR A 167 13.23 11.30 7.82
CA THR A 167 13.75 10.52 8.95
C THR A 167 12.65 10.25 9.96
N LEU A 168 12.42 8.96 10.24
CA LEU A 168 11.45 8.45 11.19
C LEU A 168 11.94 8.61 12.63
N GLN A 169 11.05 9.10 13.48
CA GLN A 169 11.20 9.07 14.94
C GLN A 169 10.62 7.75 15.50
N ARG A 170 11.10 6.59 15.02
CA ARG A 170 10.60 5.27 15.44
C ARG A 170 11.64 4.45 16.20
N ARG A 171 11.17 3.54 17.06
CA ARG A 171 12.04 2.45 17.56
C ARG A 171 12.21 1.43 16.43
N GLN A 172 13.45 1.07 16.11
CA GLN A 172 13.80 0.06 15.11
C GLN A 172 13.23 -1.32 15.48
N LYS A 173 11.99 -1.62 15.09
CA LYS A 173 11.34 -2.90 15.38
C LYS A 173 10.66 -3.41 14.11
N GLN A 174 10.86 -4.71 13.86
CA GLN A 174 10.08 -5.44 12.88
C GLN A 174 8.62 -5.49 13.34
N LEU A 175 7.71 -5.26 12.40
CA LEU A 175 6.29 -5.44 12.60
C LEU A 175 5.96 -6.94 12.68
N ASN A 176 5.17 -7.32 13.67
CA ASN A 176 4.71 -8.69 13.85
C ASN A 176 3.19 -8.72 13.80
N PHE A 177 2.64 -9.12 12.66
CA PHE A 177 1.19 -9.17 12.46
C PHE A 177 0.52 -10.22 13.36
N ASP A 178 -0.74 -9.97 13.70
CA ASP A 178 -1.62 -11.00 14.27
C ASP A 178 -1.80 -12.13 13.25
N ASP A 179 -2.08 -13.36 13.69
CA ASP A 179 -2.30 -14.48 12.77
C ASP A 179 -3.62 -14.35 11.99
N ALA A 180 -4.59 -13.59 12.52
CA ALA A 180 -5.88 -13.33 11.90
C ALA A 180 -5.96 -11.96 11.21
N SER A 181 -4.84 -11.24 11.03
CA SER A 181 -4.82 -10.00 10.23
C SER A 181 -5.22 -10.29 8.78
N LYS A 182 -5.70 -9.27 8.08
CA LYS A 182 -6.28 -9.38 6.73
C LYS A 182 -5.59 -8.42 5.79
N LEU A 183 -5.21 -8.89 4.61
CA LEU A 183 -4.76 -8.07 3.49
C LEU A 183 -5.97 -7.64 2.68
N TYR A 184 -6.08 -6.33 2.49
CA TYR A 184 -7.05 -5.67 1.64
C TYR A 184 -6.36 -4.96 0.48
N ILE A 185 -6.95 -5.04 -0.72
CA ILE A 185 -6.51 -4.28 -1.89
C ILE A 185 -7.57 -3.24 -2.24
N ALA A 186 -7.13 -2.01 -2.54
CA ALA A 186 -7.98 -0.85 -2.85
C ALA A 186 -8.97 -0.45 -1.73
N GLN A 187 -8.74 -0.88 -0.48
CA GLN A 187 -9.53 -0.52 0.70
C GLN A 187 -8.78 -0.87 2.00
N ALA A 188 -9.38 -0.59 3.16
CA ALA A 188 -8.86 -0.96 4.48
C ALA A 188 -9.92 -1.59 5.40
N GLY A 189 -10.77 -2.43 4.83
CA GLY A 189 -11.82 -3.12 5.57
C GLY A 189 -13.05 -2.25 5.90
N PRO A 190 -14.11 -2.87 6.44
CA PRO A 190 -15.43 -2.26 6.57
C PRO A 190 -15.56 -1.21 7.68
N ILE A 191 -14.67 -1.22 8.68
CA ILE A 191 -14.73 -0.29 9.83
C ILE A 191 -13.92 0.98 9.55
N ILE A 192 -12.64 0.86 9.15
CA ILE A 192 -11.82 2.02 8.80
C ILE A 192 -12.33 2.68 7.52
N ASN A 193 -12.81 1.87 6.57
CA ASN A 193 -13.54 2.24 5.36
C ASN A 193 -13.06 3.52 4.66
N LYS A 194 -11.95 3.40 3.92
CA LYS A 194 -11.48 4.36 2.92
C LYS A 194 -11.25 3.66 1.58
N PRO A 195 -12.33 3.28 0.87
CA PRO A 195 -12.22 2.54 -0.39
C PRO A 195 -11.63 3.47 -1.45
N PHE A 196 -10.68 2.95 -2.21
CA PHE A 196 -10.15 3.61 -3.38
C PHE A 196 -11.11 3.39 -4.55
N VAL A 197 -11.35 4.43 -5.37
CA VAL A 197 -12.20 4.34 -6.56
C VAL A 197 -11.47 4.67 -7.85
#